data_AF-A0A940FYH3-F1
#
_entry.id   AF-A0A940FYH3-F1
#
_cell.length_a   1.000
_cell.length_b   1.000
_cell.length_c   1.000
_cell.angle_alpha   90.00
_cell.angle_beta   90.00
_cell.angle_gamma   90.00
#
_symmetry.space_group_name_H-M   'P 1'
#
loop_
_entity.id
_entity.type
_entity.pdbx_description
1 polymer ?
#
loop_
_entity_poly.entity_id
_entity_poly.type
_entity_poly.pdbx_seq_one_letter_code
_entity_poly.pdbx_strand_id
1 'polypeptide(L)'
;MAGDGDSSTGRAGGIRWLRVLLIGLAAELVLSLVAIPFALMPDGQALLNIVIMPAALILFVPFGYWVARPLAGRFVLHGVLMGLAGVVAYNALVFGALSLPGAPPMNLAELLSPTYLLTHGLKLVGGGIGGFLVARTRQRA
;
A
#
# COMPACT_ATOMS: atom_id res chain seq x y z
N MET A 1 20.50 -36.92 33.91
CA MET A 1 20.63 -35.46 34.13
C MET A 1 20.84 -34.85 32.76
N ALA A 2 19.77 -34.38 32.11
CA ALA A 2 19.37 -32.97 32.01
C ALA A 2 20.30 -32.20 31.03
N GLY A 3 19.86 -31.68 29.89
CA GLY A 3 18.50 -31.59 29.36
C GLY A 3 18.50 -31.37 27.85
N ASP A 4 17.45 -31.92 27.22
CA ASP A 4 17.03 -31.59 25.87
C ASP A 4 16.56 -30.13 25.88
N GLY A 5 17.45 -29.24 25.44
CA GLY A 5 17.12 -27.87 25.09
C GLY A 5 16.27 -27.88 23.83
N ASP A 6 14.98 -28.11 24.01
CA ASP A 6 13.92 -27.98 23.02
C ASP A 6 14.07 -26.65 22.26
N SER A 7 14.64 -26.71 21.05
CA SER A 7 14.71 -25.58 20.11
C SER A 7 13.36 -25.38 19.41
N SER A 8 12.26 -25.45 20.15
CA SER A 8 10.91 -25.10 19.72
C SER A 8 10.72 -23.58 19.71
N THR A 9 11.64 -22.85 19.07
CA THR A 9 11.35 -21.47 18.66
C THR A 9 10.34 -21.53 17.52
N GLY A 10 9.06 -21.42 17.87
CA GLY A 10 7.93 -21.63 16.99
C GLY A 10 8.02 -20.89 15.66
N ARG A 11 7.98 -21.63 14.56
CA ARG A 11 7.54 -21.13 13.25
C ARG A 11 6.02 -20.93 13.25
N ALA A 12 5.51 -20.14 14.19
CA ALA A 12 4.12 -19.72 14.22
C ALA A 12 3.99 -18.37 13.49
N GLY A 13 3.61 -18.41 12.21
CA GLY A 13 2.93 -17.30 11.52
C GLY A 13 3.59 -15.91 11.53
N GLY A 14 4.81 -15.78 11.00
CA GLY A 14 5.47 -14.48 10.79
C GLY A 14 4.84 -13.63 9.68
N ILE A 15 5.17 -12.32 9.66
CA ILE A 15 4.78 -11.40 8.58
C ILE A 15 5.57 -11.74 7.31
N ARG A 16 4.88 -11.90 6.17
CA ARG A 16 5.52 -12.14 4.86
C ARG A 16 5.97 -10.83 4.22
N TRP A 17 7.00 -10.21 4.79
CA TRP A 17 7.51 -8.87 4.40
C TRP A 17 7.76 -8.72 2.90
N LEU A 18 8.49 -9.64 2.28
CA LEU A 18 8.79 -9.55 0.84
C LEU A 18 7.52 -9.46 0.00
N ARG A 19 6.49 -10.25 0.33
CA ARG A 19 5.20 -10.23 -0.38
C ARG A 19 4.46 -8.91 -0.14
N VAL A 20 4.45 -8.41 1.10
CA VAL A 20 3.84 -7.13 1.47
C VAL A 20 4.46 -5.99 0.66
N LEU A 21 5.80 -5.94 0.61
CA LEU A 21 6.54 -4.90 -0.11
C LEU A 21 6.33 -4.99 -1.62
N LEU A 22 6.44 -6.18 -2.22
CA LEU A 22 6.28 -6.36 -3.67
C LEU A 22 4.86 -6.02 -4.13
N ILE A 23 3.84 -6.46 -3.39
CA ILE A 23 2.45 -6.20 -3.74
C ILE A 23 2.09 -4.73 -3.48
N GLY A 24 2.61 -4.12 -2.41
CA GLY A 24 2.42 -2.69 -2.12
C GLY A 24 3.05 -1.81 -3.20
N LEU A 25 4.28 -2.13 -3.62
CA LEU A 25 4.93 -1.47 -4.75
C LEU A 25 4.12 -1.64 -6.04
N ALA A 26 3.66 -2.86 -6.35
CA ALA A 26 2.85 -3.11 -7.54
C ALA A 26 1.54 -2.29 -7.53
N ALA A 27 0.83 -2.26 -6.40
CA ALA A 27 -0.38 -1.45 -6.23
C ALA A 27 -0.11 0.04 -6.47
N GLU A 28 1.02 0.54 -5.95
CA GLU A 28 1.42 1.92 -6.14
C GLU A 28 1.79 2.24 -7.59
N LEU A 29 2.49 1.35 -8.27
CA LEU A 29 2.81 1.51 -9.68
C LEU A 29 1.53 1.57 -10.52
N VAL A 30 0.55 0.71 -10.24
CA VAL A 30 -0.75 0.76 -10.93
C VAL A 30 -1.48 2.07 -10.65
N LEU A 31 -1.51 2.55 -9.39
CA LEU A 31 -2.12 3.84 -9.07
C LEU A 31 -1.40 5.01 -9.76
N SER A 32 -0.07 4.96 -9.82
CA SER A 32 0.76 5.97 -10.49
C SER A 32 0.47 6.01 -12.00
N LEU A 33 0.30 4.84 -12.63
CA LEU A 33 -0.11 4.76 -14.04
C LEU A 33 -1.49 5.37 -14.29
N VAL A 34 -2.42 5.29 -13.33
CA VAL A 34 -3.70 5.99 -13.39
C VAL A 34 -3.53 7.50 -13.22
N ALA A 35 -2.60 7.95 -12.37
CA ALA A 35 -2.36 9.37 -12.09
C ALA A 35 -1.65 10.12 -13.23
N ILE A 36 -0.67 9.49 -13.88
CA ILE A 36 0.16 10.08 -14.95
C ILE A 36 -0.65 10.80 -16.04
N PRO A 37 -1.69 10.21 -16.67
CA PRO A 37 -2.41 10.91 -17.74
C PRO A 37 -3.04 12.22 -17.27
N PHE A 38 -3.56 12.30 -16.04
CA PHE A 38 -4.13 13.53 -15.50
C PHE A 38 -3.05 14.58 -15.18
N ALA A 39 -1.89 14.12 -14.70
CA ALA A 39 -0.76 15.02 -14.41
C ALA A 39 -0.17 15.64 -15.69
N LEU A 40 -0.33 15.00 -16.85
CA LEU A 40 0.14 15.50 -18.14
C LEU A 40 -0.90 16.38 -18.88
N MET A 41 -2.15 16.42 -18.41
CA MET A 41 -3.18 17.27 -19.01
C MET A 41 -3.00 18.75 -18.61
N PRO A 42 -3.19 19.71 -19.54
CA PRO A 42 -3.35 21.11 -19.18
C PRO A 42 -4.49 21.26 -18.17
N ASP A 43 -4.24 21.90 -17.03
CA ASP A 43 -5.19 22.08 -15.92
C ASP A 43 -5.74 20.79 -15.28
N GLY A 44 -5.09 19.65 -15.52
CA GLY A 44 -5.52 18.34 -15.03
C GLY A 44 -5.43 18.13 -13.51
N GLN A 45 -4.80 19.06 -12.78
CA GLN A 45 -4.58 18.94 -11.33
C GLN A 45 -5.88 18.87 -10.52
N ALA A 46 -6.90 19.65 -10.92
CA ALA A 46 -8.20 19.61 -10.25
C ALA A 46 -8.89 18.25 -10.42
N LEU A 47 -8.83 17.69 -11.63
CA LEU A 47 -9.36 16.35 -11.93
C LEU A 47 -8.57 15.27 -11.20
N LEU A 48 -7.23 15.36 -11.18
CA LEU A 48 -6.37 14.43 -10.46
C LEU A 48 -6.73 14.37 -8.98
N ASN A 49 -6.92 15.52 -8.33
CA ASN A 49 -7.29 15.59 -6.91
C ASN A 49 -8.65 14.91 -6.62
N ILE A 50 -9.59 14.95 -7.56
CA ILE A 50 -10.90 14.30 -7.43
C ILE A 50 -10.79 12.79 -7.67
N VAL A 51 -10.00 12.36 -8.64
CA VAL A 51 -9.91 10.96 -9.07
C VAL A 51 -9.00 10.13 -8.18
N ILE A 52 -7.90 10.71 -7.68
CA ILE A 52 -6.84 9.93 -7.01
C ILE A 52 -7.31 9.34 -5.68
N MET A 53 -8.15 10.06 -4.94
CA MET A 53 -8.68 9.60 -3.65
C MET A 53 -9.54 8.33 -3.79
N PRO A 54 -10.62 8.32 -4.59
CA PRO A 54 -11.42 7.11 -4.79
C PRO A 54 -10.59 6.00 -5.48
N ALA A 55 -9.72 6.34 -6.43
CA ALA A 55 -8.86 5.37 -7.09
C ALA A 55 -7.94 4.66 -6.09
N ALA A 56 -7.32 5.38 -5.16
CA ALA A 56 -6.46 4.80 -4.13
C ALA A 56 -7.22 3.78 -3.27
N LEU A 57 -8.43 4.11 -2.82
CA LEU A 57 -9.25 3.18 -2.04
C LEU A 57 -9.62 1.94 -2.88
N ILE A 58 -10.24 2.16 -4.04
CA ILE A 58 -10.79 1.10 -4.88
C ILE A 58 -9.70 0.15 -5.33
N LEU A 59 -8.54 0.67 -5.73
CA LEU A 59 -7.43 -0.12 -6.22
C LEU A 59 -6.75 -0.91 -5.11
N PHE A 60 -6.57 -0.35 -3.92
CA PHE A 60 -5.85 -1.05 -2.85
C PHE A 60 -6.65 -2.21 -2.23
N VAL A 61 -7.98 -2.24 -2.38
CA VAL A 61 -8.83 -3.36 -1.93
C VAL A 61 -8.46 -4.71 -2.59
N PRO A 62 -8.46 -4.88 -3.93
CA PRO A 62 -8.10 -6.15 -4.56
C PRO A 62 -6.65 -6.55 -4.28
N PHE A 63 -5.71 -5.61 -4.20
CA PHE A 63 -4.34 -5.91 -3.79
C PHE A 63 -4.27 -6.36 -2.33
N GLY A 64 -5.06 -5.75 -1.43
CA GLY A 64 -5.19 -6.14 -0.02
C GLY A 64 -5.76 -7.55 0.14
N TYR A 65 -6.72 -7.90 -0.71
CA TYR A 65 -7.25 -9.26 -0.80
C TYR A 65 -6.17 -10.22 -1.29
N TRP A 66 -5.44 -9.88 -2.35
CA TRP A 66 -4.44 -10.75 -2.95
C TRP A 66 -3.21 -10.97 -2.07
N VAL A 67 -2.74 -9.95 -1.34
CA VAL A 67 -1.63 -10.12 -0.38
C VAL A 67 -2.02 -11.07 0.74
N ALA A 68 -3.27 -11.01 1.20
CA ALA A 68 -3.78 -11.77 2.33
C ALA A 68 -4.26 -13.20 1.96
N ARG A 69 -4.70 -13.43 0.71
CA ARG A 69 -5.27 -14.71 0.24
C ARG A 69 -4.46 -15.98 0.60
N PRO A 70 -3.11 -16.02 0.43
CA PRO A 70 -2.33 -17.22 0.70
C PRO A 70 -1.89 -17.36 2.17
N LEU A 71 -2.31 -16.45 3.05
CA LEU A 71 -1.90 -16.46 4.45
C LEU A 71 -2.77 -17.41 5.28
N ALA A 72 -2.23 -17.85 6.41
CA ALA A 72 -2.96 -18.64 7.41
C ALA A 72 -3.68 -17.77 8.47
N GLY A 73 -3.33 -16.47 8.55
CA GLY A 73 -3.89 -15.55 9.54
C GLY A 73 -3.34 -14.13 9.38
N ARG A 74 -3.73 -13.22 10.29
CA ARG A 74 -3.32 -11.80 10.31
C ARG A 74 -3.62 -11.08 8.98
N PHE A 75 -4.76 -11.40 8.36
CA PHE A 75 -5.14 -10.93 7.03
C PHE A 75 -5.23 -9.39 6.94
N VAL A 76 -5.96 -8.77 7.89
CA VAL A 76 -6.11 -7.31 7.95
C VAL A 76 -4.77 -6.62 8.14
N LEU A 77 -3.93 -7.13 9.05
CA LEU A 77 -2.60 -6.57 9.30
C LEU A 77 -1.74 -6.60 8.03
N HIS A 78 -1.70 -7.71 7.29
CA HIS A 78 -0.95 -7.77 6.04
C HIS A 78 -1.52 -6.83 4.96
N GLY A 79 -2.83 -6.66 4.93
CA GLY A 79 -3.49 -5.69 4.07
C GLY A 79 -3.09 -4.25 4.39
N VAL A 80 -3.14 -3.85 5.66
CA VAL A 80 -2.73 -2.51 6.12
C VAL A 80 -1.24 -2.27 5.88
N LEU A 81 -0.38 -3.24 6.22
CA LEU A 81 1.06 -3.15 5.97
C LEU A 81 1.38 -3.04 4.47
N MET A 82 0.58 -3.68 3.61
CA MET A 82 0.71 -3.54 2.16
C MET A 82 0.31 -2.14 1.71
N GLY A 83 -0.79 -1.58 2.24
CA GLY A 83 -1.15 -0.19 2.02
C GLY A 83 -0.04 0.79 2.43
N LEU A 84 0.55 0.57 3.60
CA LEU A 84 1.71 1.34 4.08
C LEU A 84 2.93 1.18 3.17
N ALA A 85 3.20 -0.03 2.68
CA ALA A 85 4.27 -0.26 1.72
C ALA A 85 4.05 0.54 0.42
N GLY A 86 2.79 0.67 -0.04
CA GLY A 86 2.44 1.55 -1.17
C GLY A 86 2.72 3.03 -0.87
N VAL A 87 2.40 3.51 0.34
CA VAL A 87 2.75 4.88 0.79
C VAL A 87 4.26 5.10 0.73
N VAL A 88 5.05 4.17 1.25
CA VAL A 88 6.52 4.25 1.23
C VAL A 88 7.04 4.20 -0.21
N ALA A 89 6.48 3.33 -1.04
CA ALA A 89 6.85 3.22 -2.45
C ALA A 89 6.60 4.54 -3.21
N TYR A 90 5.44 5.17 -3.01
CA TYR A 90 5.13 6.47 -3.61
C TYR A 90 6.18 7.52 -3.26
N ASN A 91 6.47 7.65 -1.96
CA ASN A 91 7.45 8.61 -1.47
C ASN A 91 8.84 8.32 -2.04
N ALA A 92 9.26 7.06 -2.08
CA ALA A 92 10.52 6.66 -2.67
C ALA A 92 10.61 7.03 -4.17
N LEU A 93 9.52 6.83 -4.92
CA LEU A 93 9.44 7.21 -6.33
C LEU A 93 9.53 8.73 -6.51
N VAL A 94 8.80 9.50 -5.70
CA VAL A 94 8.80 10.97 -5.76
C VAL A 94 10.17 11.53 -5.38
N PHE A 95 10.73 11.14 -4.23
CA PHE A 95 12.06 11.61 -3.82
C PHE A 95 13.16 11.16 -4.77
N GLY A 96 13.04 9.96 -5.35
CA GLY A 96 13.92 9.48 -6.41
C GLY A 96 13.84 10.36 -7.66
N ALA A 97 12.64 10.71 -8.11
CA ALA A 97 12.42 11.59 -9.26
C ALA A 97 12.95 13.02 -9.00
N LEU A 98 12.78 13.54 -7.79
CA LEU A 98 13.29 14.86 -7.39
C LEU A 98 14.83 14.93 -7.35
N SER A 99 15.50 13.77 -7.26
CA SER A 99 16.96 13.70 -7.30
C SER A 99 17.52 13.78 -8.73
N LEU A 100 16.66 13.80 -9.76
CA LEU A 100 17.09 13.90 -11.16
C LEU A 100 17.40 15.35 -11.56
N PRO A 101 18.37 15.58 -12.46
CA PRO A 101 18.68 16.91 -12.97
C PRO A 101 17.46 17.57 -13.62
N GLY A 102 17.17 18.82 -13.23
CA GLY A 102 16.05 19.59 -13.76
C GLY A 102 14.70 19.31 -13.11
N ALA A 103 14.64 18.52 -12.03
CA ALA A 103 13.42 18.33 -11.26
C ALA A 103 12.98 19.64 -10.58
N PRO A 104 11.67 19.98 -10.61
CA PRO A 104 11.16 21.14 -9.90
C PRO A 104 11.28 20.97 -8.37
N PRO A 105 11.45 22.05 -7.60
CA PRO A 105 11.53 21.97 -6.15
C PRO A 105 10.19 21.50 -5.57
N MET A 106 10.25 20.55 -4.62
CA MET A 106 9.05 20.09 -3.90
C MET A 106 8.67 21.08 -2.81
N ASN A 107 7.38 21.40 -2.72
CA ASN A 107 6.85 22.18 -1.62
C ASN A 107 6.41 21.26 -0.47
N LEU A 108 7.03 21.38 0.71
CA LEU A 108 6.67 20.58 1.89
C LEU A 108 5.21 20.75 2.30
N ALA A 109 4.58 21.89 1.98
CA ALA A 109 3.16 22.09 2.25
C ALA A 109 2.26 21.12 1.47
N GLU A 110 2.71 20.63 0.31
CA GLU A 110 1.95 19.67 -0.50
C GLU A 110 1.90 18.28 0.15
N LEU A 111 2.98 17.88 0.84
CA LEU A 111 3.04 16.63 1.63
C LEU A 111 2.08 16.65 2.83
N LEU A 112 1.72 17.83 3.32
CA LEU A 112 0.77 18.01 4.42
C LEU A 112 -0.62 18.39 3.94
N SER A 113 -0.85 18.45 2.63
CA SER A 113 -2.17 18.79 2.10
C SER A 113 -3.20 17.73 2.52
N PRO A 114 -4.45 18.13 2.83
CA PRO A 114 -5.49 17.18 3.21
C PRO A 114 -5.72 16.09 2.16
N THR A 115 -5.66 16.44 0.88
CA THR A 115 -5.79 15.49 -0.23
C THR A 115 -4.64 14.47 -0.24
N TYR A 116 -3.41 14.91 -0.01
CA TYR A 116 -2.26 14.01 0.11
C TYR A 116 -2.45 13.03 1.27
N LEU A 117 -2.73 13.54 2.47
CA LEU A 117 -2.88 12.70 3.67
C LEU A 117 -4.05 11.73 3.53
N LEU A 118 -5.20 12.18 3.02
CA LEU A 118 -6.37 11.34 2.80
C LEU A 118 -6.09 10.26 1.75
N THR A 119 -5.44 10.60 0.64
CA THR A 119 -5.10 9.62 -0.41
C THR A 119 -4.21 8.51 0.16
N HIS A 120 -3.19 8.87 0.94
CA HIS A 120 -2.31 7.87 1.57
C HIS A 120 -3.03 7.07 2.66
N GLY A 121 -3.86 7.70 3.48
CA GLY A 121 -4.71 7.00 4.46
C GLY A 121 -5.65 5.99 3.80
N LEU A 122 -6.24 6.35 2.67
CA LEU A 122 -7.14 5.47 1.90
C LEU A 122 -6.42 4.22 1.35
N LYS A 123 -5.12 4.28 1.07
CA LYS A 123 -4.32 3.09 0.71
C LYS A 123 -4.31 2.07 1.85
N LEU A 124 -4.11 2.52 3.09
CA LEU A 124 -4.12 1.66 4.28
C LEU A 124 -5.51 1.07 4.53
N VAL A 125 -6.55 1.90 4.44
CA VAL A 125 -7.95 1.47 4.60
C VAL A 125 -8.33 0.45 3.54
N GLY A 126 -8.05 0.71 2.27
CA GLY A 126 -8.32 -0.21 1.15
C GLY A 126 -7.61 -1.54 1.33
N GLY A 127 -6.31 -1.51 1.65
CA GLY A 127 -5.54 -2.70 1.95
C GLY A 127 -6.13 -3.51 3.11
N GLY A 128 -6.51 -2.85 4.21
CA GLY A 128 -7.17 -3.45 5.36
C GLY A 128 -8.52 -4.10 5.03
N ILE A 129 -9.36 -3.43 4.24
CA ILE A 129 -10.63 -3.97 3.73
C ILE A 129 -10.39 -5.25 2.92
N GLY A 130 -9.42 -5.23 2.00
CA GLY A 130 -9.07 -6.42 1.22
C GLY A 130 -8.66 -7.61 2.10
N GLY A 131 -7.83 -7.35 3.12
CA GLY A 131 -7.47 -8.37 4.11
C GLY A 131 -8.66 -8.87 4.93
N PHE A 132 -9.58 -7.97 5.32
CA PHE A 132 -10.80 -8.33 6.02
C PHE A 132 -11.72 -9.23 5.19
N LEU A 133 -11.85 -8.97 3.90
CA LEU A 133 -12.64 -9.81 2.99
C LEU A 133 -12.11 -11.25 2.95
N VAL A 134 -10.78 -11.45 2.94
CA VAL A 134 -10.19 -12.80 3.06
C VAL A 134 -10.56 -13.46 4.38
N ALA A 135 -10.47 -12.72 5.49
CA ALA A 135 -10.84 -13.25 6.81
C ALA A 135 -12.29 -13.72 6.84
N ARG A 136 -13.21 -12.94 6.24
CA ARG A 136 -14.63 -13.30 6.12
C ARG A 136 -14.86 -14.54 5.25
N THR A 137 -14.16 -14.67 4.13
CA THR A 137 -14.27 -15.87 3.27
C THR A 137 -13.79 -17.13 4.01
N ARG A 138 -12.71 -17.03 4.80
CA ARG A 138 -12.17 -18.16 5.57
C ARG A 138 -13.03 -18.59 6.75
N GLN A 139 -13.81 -17.69 7.34
CA GLN A 139 -14.76 -18.03 8.41
C GLN A 139 -16.01 -18.75 7.90
N ARG A 140 -16.30 -18.66 6.60
CA ARG A 140 -17.49 -19.24 5.97
C ARG A 140 -17.21 -20.58 5.28
N ALA A 141 -15.95 -21.00 5.19
CA ALA A 141 -15.49 -22.22 4.54
C ALA A 141 -15.13 -23.25 5.61
#